data_AF-A0A969B878-F1
#
_entry.id   AF-A0A969B878-F1
#
_cell.length_a   1.000
_cell.length_b   1.000
_cell.length_c   1.000
_cell.angle_alpha   90.00
_cell.angle_beta   90.00
_cell.angle_gamma   90.00
#
_symmetry.space_group_name_H-M   'P 1'
#
loop_
_entity.id
_entity.type
_entity.pdbx_description
1 polymer ?
#
loop_
_entity_poly.entity_id
_entity_poly.type
_entity_poly.pdbx_seq_one_letter_code
_entity_poly.pdbx_strand_id
1 'polypeptide(L)'
;MVSLKEQIDYFKPSNLIGSSGTFDTLSEIYQHQINRFLIGDEEEMPLTIKGFEAIYHDIITKNKAERMQIPGMIEMRVDMIVVAACLVKFVLNISHIEQIRVSAHSLKEGMIYFIQQEMIEEDNLRASGN
;
A
#
# COMPACT_ATOMS: atom_id res chain seq x y z
N MET A 1 7.26 -13.57 21.18
CA MET A 1 6.86 -12.88 19.95
C MET A 1 7.21 -13.83 18.81
N VAL A 2 6.23 -14.24 17.99
CA VAL A 2 6.50 -15.06 16.78
C VAL A 2 7.04 -14.17 15.66
N SER A 3 7.91 -14.70 14.81
CA SER A 3 8.54 -13.92 13.74
C SER A 3 7.60 -13.76 12.53
N LEU A 4 7.79 -12.70 11.75
CA LEU A 4 7.04 -12.46 10.50
C LEU A 4 7.16 -13.66 9.54
N LYS A 5 8.38 -14.21 9.39
CA LYS A 5 8.64 -15.34 8.49
C LYS A 5 7.84 -16.59 8.89
N GLU A 6 7.80 -16.92 10.17
CA GLU A 6 7.00 -18.05 10.67
C GLU A 6 5.51 -17.88 10.35
N GLN A 7 4.98 -16.66 10.47
CA GLN A 7 3.58 -16.38 10.13
C GLN A 7 3.33 -16.44 8.62
N ILE A 8 4.27 -15.97 7.80
CA ILE A 8 4.21 -16.10 6.34
C ILE A 8 4.19 -17.59 5.93
N ASP A 9 5.08 -18.41 6.52
CA ASP A 9 5.17 -19.84 6.22
C ASP A 9 3.89 -20.60 6.66
N TYR A 10 3.26 -20.16 7.76
CA TYR A 10 2.03 -20.75 8.28
C TYR A 10 0.79 -20.38 7.45
N PHE A 11 0.56 -19.07 7.22
CA PHE A 11 -0.65 -18.59 6.53
C PHE A 11 -0.54 -18.62 5.00
N LYS A 12 0.67 -18.65 4.45
CA LYS A 12 0.95 -18.69 3.00
C LYS A 12 0.17 -17.63 2.21
N PRO A 13 0.31 -16.33 2.55
CA PRO A 13 -0.39 -15.28 1.82
C PRO A 13 0.06 -15.23 0.36
N SER A 14 -0.90 -15.09 -0.55
CA SER A 14 -0.64 -14.92 -1.99
C SER A 14 -0.59 -13.45 -2.43
N ASN A 15 -1.05 -12.54 -1.57
CA ASN A 15 -1.20 -11.11 -1.87
C ASN A 15 -0.49 -10.26 -0.81
N LEU A 16 0.18 -9.20 -1.25
CA LEU A 16 0.61 -8.08 -0.41
C LEU A 16 -0.36 -6.92 -0.62
N ILE A 17 -1.12 -6.57 0.41
CA ILE A 17 -1.94 -5.36 0.39
C ILE A 17 -1.13 -4.21 1.00
N GLY A 18 -0.87 -3.20 0.19
CA GLY A 18 -0.27 -1.95 0.60
C GLY A 18 -1.32 -0.86 0.73
N SER A 19 -1.21 0.01 1.73
CA SER A 19 -2.12 1.15 1.91
C SER A 19 -1.33 2.40 2.28
N SER A 20 -1.70 3.53 1.67
CA SER A 20 -1.21 4.86 1.99
C SER A 20 0.31 5.09 1.84
N GLY A 21 0.68 6.33 1.58
CA GLY A 21 2.02 6.86 1.77
C GLY A 21 3.06 6.33 0.80
N THR A 22 3.74 5.25 1.18
CA THR A 22 4.71 4.58 0.31
C THR A 22 4.00 3.98 -0.89
N PHE A 23 2.89 3.27 -0.67
CA PHE A 23 2.20 2.59 -1.76
C PHE A 23 1.48 3.56 -2.69
N ASP A 24 0.97 4.69 -2.18
CA ASP A 24 0.43 5.77 -3.02
C ASP A 24 1.51 6.29 -3.97
N THR A 25 2.71 6.57 -3.45
CA THR A 25 3.83 7.05 -4.27
C THR A 25 4.28 6.01 -5.30
N LEU A 26 4.43 4.74 -4.90
CA LEU A 26 4.83 3.66 -5.81
C LEU A 26 3.79 3.45 -6.91
N SER A 27 2.51 3.50 -6.57
CA SER A 27 1.41 3.43 -7.53
C SER A 27 1.41 4.62 -8.47
N GLU A 28 1.58 5.85 -7.96
CA GLU A 28 1.62 7.07 -8.78
C GLU A 28 2.76 7.05 -9.80
N ILE A 29 3.96 6.64 -9.36
CA ILE A 29 5.10 6.45 -10.28
C ILE A 29 4.77 5.39 -11.34
N TYR A 30 4.19 4.27 -10.93
CA TYR A 30 3.84 3.19 -11.86
C TYR A 30 2.80 3.64 -12.89
N GLN A 31 1.78 4.37 -12.45
CA GLN A 31 0.75 4.97 -13.28
C GLN A 31 1.33 5.88 -14.37
N HIS A 32 2.27 6.75 -13.99
CA HIS A 32 3.02 7.57 -14.94
C HIS A 32 3.82 6.72 -15.93
N GLN A 33 4.44 5.62 -15.52
CA GLN A 33 5.19 4.74 -16.42
C GLN A 33 4.31 4.07 -17.49
N ILE A 34 3.06 3.76 -17.14
CA ILE A 34 2.11 3.09 -18.06
C ILE A 34 1.14 4.07 -18.74
N ASN A 35 1.29 5.38 -18.53
CA ASN A 35 0.38 6.43 -18.99
C ASN A 35 -1.09 6.14 -18.62
N ARG A 36 -1.33 5.62 -17.41
CA ARG A 36 -2.67 5.43 -16.84
C ARG A 36 -2.88 6.48 -15.77
N PHE A 37 -3.99 7.19 -15.85
CA PHE A 37 -4.46 8.08 -14.80
C PHE A 37 -5.76 7.51 -14.26
N LEU A 38 -5.94 7.54 -12.93
CA LEU A 38 -7.16 7.06 -12.29
C LEU A 38 -8.39 7.75 -12.89
N ILE A 39 -9.46 6.99 -13.09
CA ILE A 39 -10.74 7.51 -13.58
C ILE A 39 -11.72 7.49 -12.40
N GLY A 40 -11.90 8.64 -11.74
CA GLY A 40 -12.80 8.78 -10.59
C GLY A 40 -12.20 8.23 -9.29
N ASP A 41 -13.08 7.78 -8.39
CA ASP A 41 -12.71 7.27 -7.06
C ASP A 41 -12.50 5.75 -7.13
N GLU A 42 -11.34 5.31 -7.64
CA GLU A 42 -10.96 3.89 -7.63
C GLU A 42 -10.57 3.45 -6.19
N GLU A 43 -11.17 2.38 -5.69
CA GLU A 43 -10.88 1.82 -4.35
C GLU A 43 -9.51 1.09 -4.28
N GLU A 44 -8.98 0.71 -5.45
CA GLU A 44 -7.70 0.04 -5.61
C GLU A 44 -6.88 0.71 -6.70
N MET A 45 -5.62 1.04 -6.39
CA MET A 45 -4.70 1.66 -7.32
C MET A 45 -3.75 0.62 -7.95
N PRO A 46 -3.34 0.82 -9.21
CA PRO A 46 -2.57 -0.19 -9.93
C PRO A 46 -1.10 -0.22 -9.48
N LEU A 47 -0.61 -1.40 -9.12
CA LEU A 47 0.82 -1.66 -8.95
C LEU A 47 1.12 -3.14 -9.18
N THR A 48 1.84 -3.48 -10.24
CA THR A 48 2.27 -4.87 -10.47
C THR A 48 3.58 -5.17 -9.77
N ILE A 49 3.88 -6.44 -9.48
CA ILE A 49 5.21 -6.83 -8.97
C ILE A 49 6.31 -6.34 -9.92
N LYS A 50 6.16 -6.56 -11.23
CA LYS A 50 7.14 -6.11 -12.23
C LYS A 50 7.31 -4.58 -12.23
N GLY A 51 6.20 -3.85 -12.09
CA GLY A 51 6.21 -2.39 -11.96
C GLY A 51 6.96 -1.93 -10.71
N PHE A 52 6.64 -2.54 -9.57
CA PHE A 52 7.35 -2.29 -8.32
C PHE A 52 8.86 -2.58 -8.46
N GLU A 53 9.26 -3.71 -9.05
CA GLU A 53 10.68 -4.05 -9.24
C GLU A 53 11.41 -3.02 -10.10
N ALA A 54 10.79 -2.56 -11.20
CA ALA A 54 11.35 -1.52 -12.03
C ALA A 54 11.55 -0.20 -11.25
N ILE A 55 10.54 0.20 -10.47
CA ILE A 55 10.61 1.39 -9.62
C ILE A 55 11.67 1.23 -8.53
N TYR A 56 11.72 0.08 -7.86
CA TYR A 56 12.71 -0.25 -6.84
C TYR A 56 14.12 -0.08 -7.37
N HIS A 57 14.44 -0.69 -8.51
CA HIS A 57 15.76 -0.55 -9.13
C HIS A 57 16.08 0.91 -9.50
N ASP A 58 15.08 1.68 -9.92
CA ASP A 58 15.26 3.07 -10.32
C ASP A 58 15.56 4.01 -9.14
N ILE A 59 14.85 3.85 -8.02
CA ILE A 59 14.97 4.74 -6.87
C ILE A 59 16.21 4.46 -6.02
N ILE A 60 16.68 3.21 -5.93
CA ILE A 60 17.85 2.87 -5.10
C ILE A 60 19.16 3.38 -5.70
N THR A 61 19.20 3.62 -7.01
CA THR A 61 20.40 4.12 -7.71
C THR A 61 20.47 5.64 -7.79
N LYS A 62 19.40 6.34 -7.43
CA LYS A 62 19.28 7.80 -7.54
C LYS A 62 19.50 8.50 -6.21
N ASN A 63 20.08 9.70 -6.24
CA ASN A 63 20.11 10.62 -5.10
C ASN A 63 18.77 11.34 -4.91
N LYS A 64 18.63 12.13 -3.84
CA LYS A 64 17.38 12.86 -3.53
C LYS A 64 16.90 13.76 -4.68
N ALA A 65 17.81 14.55 -5.25
CA ALA A 65 17.47 15.49 -6.32
C ALA A 65 17.00 14.77 -7.59
N GLU A 66 17.64 13.65 -7.93
CA GLU A 66 17.24 12.80 -9.06
C GLU A 66 15.90 12.11 -8.80
N ARG A 67 15.65 11.63 -7.57
CA ARG A 67 14.36 11.04 -7.20
C ARG A 67 13.22 12.04 -7.27
N MET A 68 13.46 13.31 -6.94
CA MET A 68 12.47 14.39 -7.09
C MET A 68 12.05 14.61 -8.54
N GLN A 69 12.83 14.16 -9.53
CA GLN A 69 12.49 14.27 -10.95
C GLN A 69 11.70 13.07 -11.48
N ILE A 70 11.47 12.02 -10.67
CA ILE A 70 10.68 10.86 -11.08
C ILE A 70 9.20 11.29 -11.14
N PRO A 71 8.53 11.17 -12.31
CA PRO A 71 7.10 11.44 -12.41
C PRO A 71 6.31 10.58 -11.42
N GLY A 72 5.39 11.20 -10.68
CA GLY A 72 4.63 10.53 -9.61
C GLY A 72 5.31 10.50 -8.24
N MET A 73 6.55 11.01 -8.10
CA MET A 73 7.18 11.14 -6.79
C MET A 73 6.46 12.18 -5.93
N ILE A 74 5.87 11.74 -4.81
CA ILE A 74 5.32 12.65 -3.79
C ILE A 74 6.48 13.25 -3.00
N GLU A 75 6.61 14.58 -3.01
CA GLU A 75 7.73 15.32 -2.41
C GLU A 75 8.03 14.90 -0.97
N MET A 76 6.99 14.81 -0.12
CA MET A 76 7.13 14.43 1.29
C MET A 76 7.68 13.00 1.50
N ARG A 77 7.74 12.17 0.45
CA ARG A 77 8.18 10.77 0.51
C ARG A 77 9.61 10.56 0.03
N VAL A 78 10.20 11.53 -0.67
CA VAL A 78 11.50 11.36 -1.36
C VAL A 78 12.65 10.96 -0.45
N ASP A 79 12.61 11.37 0.82
CA ASP A 79 13.65 11.08 1.82
C ASP A 79 13.62 9.63 2.30
N MET A 80 12.41 9.06 2.46
CA MET A 80 12.24 7.72 3.06
C MET A 80 11.81 6.64 2.06
N ILE A 81 11.51 7.01 0.81
CA ILE A 81 11.00 6.08 -0.20
C ILE A 81 11.97 4.93 -0.48
N VAL A 82 13.28 5.18 -0.44
CA VAL A 82 14.31 4.14 -0.64
C VAL A 82 14.25 3.09 0.46
N VAL A 83 14.20 3.52 1.73
CA VAL A 83 14.11 2.61 2.88
C VAL A 83 12.81 1.82 2.83
N ALA A 84 11.69 2.49 2.55
CA ALA A 84 10.39 1.86 2.46
C ALA A 84 10.34 0.80 1.34
N ALA A 85 10.89 1.10 0.16
CA ALA A 85 10.94 0.15 -0.94
C ALA A 85 11.86 -1.05 -0.66
N CYS A 86 12.97 -0.85 0.06
CA CYS A 86 13.79 -1.96 0.56
C CYS A 86 13.01 -2.88 1.50
N LEU A 87 12.16 -2.34 2.38
CA LEU A 87 11.31 -3.14 3.25
C LEU A 87 10.24 -3.92 2.48
N VAL A 88 9.60 -3.30 1.49
CA VAL A 88 8.66 -3.99 0.60
C VAL A 88 9.38 -5.12 -0.15
N LYS A 89 10.55 -4.85 -0.72
CA LYS A 89 11.37 -5.86 -1.41
C LYS A 89 11.76 -7.00 -0.48
N PHE A 90 12.12 -6.71 0.77
CA PHE A 90 12.42 -7.72 1.77
C PHE A 90 11.21 -8.63 2.05
N VAL A 91 10.02 -8.06 2.25
CA VAL A 91 8.77 -8.81 2.47
C VAL A 91 8.45 -9.72 1.27
N LEU A 92 8.59 -9.19 0.05
CA LEU A 92 8.38 -9.98 -1.17
C LEU A 92 9.39 -11.15 -1.27
N ASN A 93 10.66 -10.92 -0.92
CA ASN A 93 11.69 -11.96 -1.00
C ASN A 93 11.51 -13.10 -0.01
N ILE A 94 10.95 -12.83 1.19
CA ILE A 94 10.74 -13.85 2.22
C ILE A 94 9.38 -14.55 2.12
N SER A 95 8.58 -14.24 1.09
CA SER A 95 7.23 -14.76 0.89
C SER A 95 7.03 -15.35 -0.50
N HIS A 96 5.88 -16.00 -0.70
CA HIS A 96 5.43 -16.51 -2.01
C HIS A 96 4.34 -15.61 -2.61
N ILE A 97 4.41 -14.31 -2.35
CA ILE A 97 3.41 -13.35 -2.82
C ILE A 97 3.56 -13.14 -4.32
N GLU A 98 2.44 -13.27 -5.04
CA GLU A 98 2.39 -13.18 -6.50
C GLU A 98 1.76 -11.87 -6.98
N GLN A 99 1.09 -11.15 -6.07
CA GLN A 99 0.35 -9.93 -6.39
C GLN A 99 0.55 -8.86 -5.31
N ILE A 100 0.71 -7.61 -5.77
CA ILE A 100 0.60 -6.43 -4.92
C ILE A 100 -0.75 -5.78 -5.25
N ARG A 101 -1.49 -5.39 -4.21
CA ARG A 101 -2.74 -4.65 -4.31
C ARG A 101 -2.60 -3.37 -3.49
N VAL A 102 -2.92 -2.22 -4.07
CA VAL A 102 -2.80 -0.94 -3.37
C VAL A 102 -4.18 -0.42 -3.02
N SER A 103 -4.53 -0.43 -1.74
CA SER A 103 -5.81 0.10 -1.30
C SER A 103 -5.75 1.63 -1.22
N ALA A 104 -6.80 2.28 -1.74
CA ALA A 104 -7.04 3.72 -1.54
C ALA A 104 -7.49 4.05 -0.10
N HIS A 105 -7.78 3.04 0.72
CA HIS A 105 -8.21 3.19 2.11
C HIS A 105 -7.11 2.78 3.09
N SER A 106 -7.08 3.45 4.24
CA SER A 106 -6.07 3.28 5.26
C SER A 106 -6.67 3.43 6.66
N LEU A 107 -5.92 4.02 7.59
CA LEU A 107 -6.32 4.12 9.00
C LEU A 107 -7.55 5.02 9.20
N LYS A 108 -7.63 6.16 8.50
CA LYS A 108 -8.73 7.13 8.71
C LYS A 108 -10.07 6.52 8.32
N GLU A 109 -10.09 5.85 7.17
CA GLU A 109 -11.27 5.20 6.61
C GLU A 109 -11.68 4.01 7.48
N GLY A 110 -10.71 3.20 7.93
CA GLY A 110 -10.96 2.10 8.86
C GLY A 110 -11.53 2.57 10.20
N MET A 111 -11.07 3.71 10.72
CA MET A 111 -11.59 4.30 11.97
C MET A 111 -13.03 4.82 11.79
N ILE A 112 -13.33 5.50 10.68
CA ILE A 112 -14.69 5.96 10.39
C ILE A 112 -15.63 4.74 10.29
N TYR A 113 -15.21 3.69 9.58
CA TYR A 113 -15.99 2.47 9.46
C TYR A 113 -16.25 1.83 10.83
N PHE A 114 -15.22 1.73 11.67
CA PHE A 114 -15.34 1.20 13.03
C PHE A 114 -16.38 1.97 13.87
N ILE A 115 -16.28 3.30 13.90
CA ILE A 115 -17.23 4.16 14.65
C ILE A 115 -18.66 3.99 14.13
N GLN A 116 -18.84 3.90 12.80
CA GLN A 116 -20.17 3.67 12.22
C GLN A 116 -20.78 2.33 12.66
N GLN A 117 -19.98 1.26 12.75
CA GLN A 117 -20.46 -0.03 13.22
C GLN A 117 -20.88 0.02 14.69
N GLU A 118 -20.09 0.67 15.56
CA GLU A 118 -20.45 0.84 16.98
C GLU A 118 -21.78 1.60 17.15
N MET A 119 -21.99 2.67 16.38
CA MET A 119 -23.25 3.41 16.39
C MET A 119 -24.46 2.56 15.96
N ILE A 120 -24.29 1.74 14.93
CA ILE A 120 -25.35 0.82 14.45
C ILE A 120 -25.67 -0.24 15.50
N GLU A 121 -24.65 -0.80 16.17
CA GLU A 121 -24.86 -1.78 17.24
C GLU A 121 -25.61 -1.17 18.44
N GLU A 122 -25.26 0.06 18.85
CA GLU A 122 -25.97 0.78 19.91
C GLU A 122 -27.44 1.04 19.56
N ASP A 123 -27.72 1.47 18.33
CA ASP A 123 -29.09 1.71 17.86
C ASP A 123 -29.90 0.42 17.78
N ASN A 124 -29.31 -0.69 17.33
CA ASN A 124 -29.95 -2.00 17.31
C ASN A 124 -30.27 -2.52 18.72
N LEU A 125 -29.35 -2.34 19.68
CA LEU A 125 -29.58 -2.68 21.09
C LEU A 125 -30.76 -1.88 21.66
N ARG A 126 -30.81 -0.56 21.40
CA ARG A 126 -31.94 0.30 21.80
C ARG A 126 -33.26 -0.13 21.16
N ALA A 127 -33.24 -0.53 19.89
CA ALA A 127 -34.43 -0.98 19.18
C ALA A 127 -34.94 -2.37 19.66
N SER A 128 -34.04 -3.23 20.15
CA SER A 128 -34.36 -4.57 20.67
C SER A 128 -34.84 -4.61 22.13
N GLY A 129 -34.80 -3.47 22.83
CA GLY A 129 -35.13 -3.34 24.26
C GLY A 129 -36.59 -3.01 24.60
N ASN A 130 -37.55 -3.27 23.70
CA ASN A 130 -39.00 -3.19 23.95
C ASN A 130 -39.67 -4.57 23.83
#